data_AF-A0A8X7TWP3-F1
#
_entry.id   AF-A0A8X7TWP3-F1
#
_cell.length_a   1.000
_cell.length_b   1.000
_cell.length_c   1.000
_cell.angle_alpha   90.00
_cell.angle_beta   90.00
_cell.angle_gamma   90.00
#
_symmetry.space_group_name_H-M   'P 1'
#
loop_
_entity.id
_entity.type
_entity.pdbx_description
1 polymer ?
#
loop_
_entity_poly.entity_id
_entity_poly.type
_entity_poly.pdbx_seq_one_letter_code
_entity_poly.pdbx_strand_id
1 'polypeptide(L)'
;MTLPAVSLMRATDPKEDAALSEFQSEMVQLAAVLNGDHFLSSFPDEVGKKMTVKQAHEYVKGATRFIRASKEAVKLGADKSAIVDMRSSLTTRLRNL
;
A
#
# COMPACT_ATOMS: atom_id res chain seq x y z
N MET A 1 14.74 -14.45 31.58
CA MET A 1 14.32 -15.39 30.51
C MET A 1 14.21 -14.60 29.21
N THR A 2 15.05 -14.88 28.22
CA THR A 2 14.98 -14.27 26.88
C THR A 2 14.33 -15.25 25.92
N LEU A 3 13.48 -14.74 25.03
CA LEU A 3 12.84 -15.56 23.99
C LEU A 3 13.91 -16.18 23.07
N PRO A 4 13.69 -17.41 22.57
CA PRO A 4 14.61 -18.05 21.64
C PRO A 4 14.70 -17.26 20.33
N ALA A 5 15.87 -17.29 19.70
CA ALA A 5 16.10 -16.64 18.41
C ALA A 5 15.16 -17.21 17.34
N VAL A 6 14.46 -16.33 16.62
CA VAL A 6 13.53 -16.73 15.55
C VAL A 6 14.34 -17.24 14.35
N SER A 7 14.11 -18.49 13.97
CA SER A 7 14.71 -19.07 12.77
C SER A 7 14.26 -18.33 11.52
N LEU A 8 15.20 -18.01 10.61
CA LEU A 8 14.87 -17.39 9.33
C LEU A 8 13.93 -18.33 8.54
N MET A 9 12.79 -17.81 8.09
CA MET A 9 11.82 -18.59 7.29
C MET A 9 12.25 -18.75 5.83
N ARG A 10 13.21 -17.95 5.36
CA ARG A 10 13.74 -17.97 3.98
C ARG A 10 15.21 -18.34 3.98
N ALA A 11 15.66 -19.03 2.93
CA ALA A 11 17.06 -19.42 2.78
C ALA A 11 17.97 -18.29 2.26
N THR A 12 17.38 -17.24 1.68
CA THR A 12 18.11 -16.13 1.05
C THR A 12 17.71 -14.78 1.64
N ASP A 13 18.54 -13.75 1.43
CA ASP A 13 18.17 -12.38 1.74
C ASP A 13 17.01 -11.86 0.89
N PRO A 14 16.28 -10.81 1.35
CA PRO A 14 15.23 -10.20 0.55
C PRO A 14 15.85 -9.51 -0.67
N LYS A 15 15.22 -9.69 -1.83
CA LYS A 15 15.62 -9.03 -3.08
C LYS A 15 14.92 -7.69 -3.23
N GLU A 16 15.25 -6.73 -2.35
CA GLU A 16 14.54 -5.46 -2.24
C GLU A 16 14.65 -4.57 -3.49
N ASP A 17 15.75 -4.67 -4.23
CA ASP A 17 16.01 -3.89 -5.46
C ASP A 17 15.53 -4.58 -6.74
N ALA A 18 14.95 -5.78 -6.63
CA ALA A 18 14.41 -6.50 -7.78
C ALA A 18 13.13 -5.81 -8.31
N ALA A 19 12.83 -6.07 -9.58
CA ALA A 19 11.51 -5.80 -10.14
C ALA A 19 10.43 -6.62 -9.43
N LEU A 20 9.19 -6.13 -9.48
CA LEU A 20 8.06 -6.79 -8.86
C LEU A 20 7.71 -8.11 -9.56
N SER A 21 7.29 -9.10 -8.76
CA SER A 21 6.48 -10.18 -9.28
C SER A 21 5.09 -9.68 -9.67
N GLU A 22 4.34 -10.51 -10.40
CA GLU A 22 2.93 -10.24 -10.74
C GLU A 22 2.10 -9.97 -9.49
N PHE A 23 2.13 -10.88 -8.50
CA PHE A 23 1.42 -10.71 -7.24
C PHE A 23 1.81 -9.42 -6.49
N GLN A 24 3.10 -9.06 -6.47
CA GLN A 24 3.53 -7.81 -5.85
C GLN A 24 2.98 -6.58 -6.61
N SER A 25 2.85 -6.67 -7.93
CA SER A 25 2.25 -5.62 -8.76
C SER A 25 0.75 -5.49 -8.49
N GLU A 26 0.02 -6.60 -8.35
CA GLU A 26 -1.39 -6.60 -7.97
C GLU A 26 -1.62 -5.97 -6.59
N MET A 27 -0.75 -6.24 -5.62
CA MET A 27 -0.81 -5.59 -4.30
C MET A 27 -0.62 -4.08 -4.37
N VAL A 28 0.25 -3.61 -5.28
CA VAL A 28 0.43 -2.18 -5.53
C VAL A 28 -0.79 -1.56 -6.20
N GLN A 29 -1.39 -2.24 -7.18
CA GLN A 29 -2.63 -1.77 -7.82
C GLN A 29 -3.79 -1.68 -6.83
N LEU A 30 -3.95 -2.68 -5.95
CA LEU A 30 -4.91 -2.63 -4.85
C LEU A 30 -4.63 -1.44 -3.93
N ALA A 31 -3.37 -1.26 -3.53
CA ALA A 31 -2.98 -0.13 -2.69
C ALA A 31 -3.27 1.23 -3.35
N ALA A 32 -3.14 1.35 -4.67
CA ALA A 32 -3.46 2.58 -5.39
C ALA A 32 -4.95 2.94 -5.26
N VAL A 33 -5.85 1.96 -5.41
CA VAL A 33 -7.28 2.19 -5.19
C VAL A 33 -7.55 2.61 -3.74
N LEU A 34 -6.98 1.90 -2.77
CA LEU A 34 -7.15 2.22 -1.34
C LEU A 34 -6.52 3.56 -0.93
N ASN A 35 -5.49 4.01 -1.66
CA ASN A 35 -4.88 5.32 -1.48
C ASN A 35 -5.71 6.46 -2.06
N GLY A 36 -6.71 6.16 -2.88
CA GLY A 36 -7.52 7.14 -3.62
C GLY A 36 -6.92 7.55 -4.97
N ASP A 37 -5.93 6.81 -5.48
CA ASP A 37 -5.23 7.16 -6.72
C ASP A 37 -5.98 6.75 -7.99
N HIS A 38 -7.11 6.04 -7.85
CA HIS A 38 -7.99 5.66 -8.97
C HIS A 38 -8.62 6.88 -9.69
N PHE A 39 -8.51 8.07 -9.12
CA PHE A 39 -8.91 9.34 -9.74
C PHE A 39 -7.79 9.98 -10.60
N LEU A 40 -6.56 9.47 -10.55
CA LEU A 40 -5.44 10.03 -11.30
C LEU A 40 -5.51 9.58 -12.77
N SER A 41 -5.18 10.48 -13.69
CA SER A 41 -5.17 10.17 -15.14
C SER A 41 -4.14 9.10 -15.54
N SER A 42 -3.15 8.83 -14.68
CA SER A 42 -2.13 7.81 -14.87
C SER A 42 -2.55 6.42 -14.36
N PHE A 43 -3.73 6.30 -13.74
CA PHE A 43 -4.28 5.04 -13.27
C PHE A 43 -5.06 4.32 -14.39
N PRO A 44 -4.96 2.98 -14.50
CA PRO A 44 -4.08 2.08 -13.74
C PRO A 44 -2.67 1.96 -14.35
N ASP A 45 -2.46 2.48 -15.56
CA ASP A 45 -1.36 2.09 -16.43
C ASP A 45 0.03 2.33 -15.82
N GLU A 46 0.26 3.43 -15.10
CA GLU A 46 1.59 3.74 -14.55
C GLU A 46 1.80 3.23 -13.12
N VAL A 47 0.78 2.62 -12.51
CA VAL A 47 0.85 2.07 -11.16
C VAL A 47 1.65 0.75 -11.18
N GLY A 48 2.65 0.63 -10.32
CA GLY A 48 3.47 -0.59 -10.25
C GLY A 48 4.61 -0.64 -11.29
N LYS A 49 4.58 0.20 -12.32
CA LYS A 49 5.64 0.20 -13.34
C LYS A 49 6.95 0.72 -12.77
N LYS A 50 8.05 0.03 -13.11
CA LYS A 50 9.45 0.44 -12.82
C LYS A 50 9.77 0.65 -11.34
N MET A 51 9.01 0.06 -10.42
CA MET A 51 9.33 0.11 -9.00
C MET A 51 10.09 -1.13 -8.53
N THR A 52 10.98 -0.94 -7.56
CA THR A 52 11.61 -2.04 -6.85
C THR A 52 10.69 -2.59 -5.76
N VAL A 53 10.94 -3.81 -5.28
CA VAL A 53 10.20 -4.41 -4.15
C VAL A 53 10.18 -3.48 -2.93
N LYS A 54 11.28 -2.78 -2.66
CA LYS A 54 11.37 -1.78 -1.59
C LYS A 54 10.41 -0.62 -1.77
N GLN A 55 10.36 -0.06 -2.97
CA GLN A 55 9.48 1.08 -3.29
C GLN A 55 8.00 0.67 -3.24
N ALA A 56 7.67 -0.53 -3.73
CA ALA A 56 6.34 -1.10 -3.63
C ALA A 56 5.89 -1.25 -2.18
N HIS A 57 6.75 -1.76 -1.30
CA HIS A 57 6.46 -1.90 0.13
C HIS A 57 6.11 -0.56 0.78
N GLU A 58 6.90 0.48 0.54
CA GLU A 58 6.62 1.83 1.07
C GLU A 58 5.34 2.43 0.48
N TYR A 59 5.03 2.14 -0.79
CA TYR A 59 3.78 2.58 -1.41
C TYR A 59 2.55 1.91 -0.77
N VAL A 60 2.59 0.59 -0.57
CA VAL A 60 1.50 -0.20 0.02
C VAL A 60 1.20 0.20 1.45
N LYS A 61 2.22 0.60 2.25
CA LYS A 61 1.99 1.15 3.60
C LYS A 61 1.04 2.34 3.62
N GLY A 62 0.97 3.12 2.54
CA GLY A 62 0.03 4.24 2.41
C GLY A 62 -1.44 3.83 2.58
N ALA A 63 -1.79 2.62 2.12
CA ALA A 63 -3.16 2.09 2.16
C ALA A 63 -3.67 1.82 3.58
N THR A 64 -2.78 1.80 4.58
CA THR A 64 -3.17 1.68 6.00
C THR A 64 -4.08 2.82 6.46
N ARG A 65 -4.03 3.99 5.80
CA ARG A 65 -4.96 5.10 6.03
C ARG A 65 -6.41 4.70 5.76
N PHE A 66 -6.67 3.99 4.66
CA PHE A 66 -8.00 3.46 4.36
C PHE A 66 -8.45 2.50 5.46
N ILE A 67 -7.62 1.51 5.81
CA ILE A 67 -7.96 0.52 6.84
C ILE A 67 -8.28 1.18 8.18
N ARG A 68 -7.50 2.19 8.58
CA ARG A 68 -7.75 2.95 9.80
C ARG A 68 -9.04 3.75 9.70
N ALA A 69 -9.24 4.49 8.62
CA ALA A 69 -10.44 5.29 8.42
C ALA A 69 -11.71 4.43 8.41
N SER A 70 -11.69 3.27 7.74
CA SER A 70 -12.80 2.32 7.71
C SER A 70 -13.10 1.75 9.10
N LYS A 71 -12.06 1.41 9.89
CA LYS A 71 -12.25 0.96 11.29
C LYS A 71 -12.86 2.05 12.17
N GLU A 72 -12.42 3.30 12.03
CA GLU A 72 -12.99 4.42 12.78
C GLU A 72 -14.42 4.75 12.35
N ALA A 73 -14.73 4.71 11.05
CA ALA A 73 -16.10 4.92 10.56
C ALA A 73 -17.08 3.91 11.17
N VAL A 74 -16.70 2.62 11.22
CA VAL A 74 -17.52 1.58 11.86
C VAL A 74 -17.72 1.85 13.35
N LYS A 75 -16.68 2.29 14.08
CA LYS A 75 -16.80 2.66 15.50
C LYS A 75 -17.73 3.84 15.73
N LEU A 76 -17.79 4.78 14.78
CA LEU A 76 -18.66 5.96 14.81
C LEU A 76 -20.10 5.67 14.34
N GLY A 77 -20.43 4.41 14.01
CA GLY A 77 -21.78 3.99 13.64
C GLY A 77 -22.08 4.07 12.14
N ALA A 78 -21.06 4.18 11.29
CA ALA A 78 -21.27 4.01 9.84
C ALA A 78 -21.76 2.59 9.54
N ASP A 79 -22.61 2.47 8.53
CA ASP A 79 -23.08 1.18 8.03
C ASP A 79 -21.88 0.33 7.54
N LYS A 80 -21.90 -0.98 7.79
CA LYS A 80 -20.79 -1.88 7.43
C LYS A 80 -20.63 -2.05 5.92
N SER A 81 -21.66 -1.72 5.14
CA SER A 81 -21.59 -1.68 3.67
C SER A 81 -21.08 -0.33 3.13
N ALA A 82 -20.97 0.70 3.98
CA ALA A 82 -20.42 1.98 3.57
C ALA A 82 -18.92 1.85 3.27
N ILE A 83 -18.51 2.31 2.09
CA ILE A 83 -17.11 2.35 1.67
C ILE A 83 -16.56 3.74 1.98
N VAL A 84 -15.46 3.79 2.73
CA VAL A 84 -14.75 5.05 2.97
C VAL A 84 -14.06 5.47 1.68
N ASP A 85 -14.47 6.62 1.14
CA ASP A 85 -13.82 7.23 -0.01
C ASP A 85 -12.57 8.00 0.44
N MET A 86 -11.42 7.63 -0.09
CA MET A 86 -10.12 8.21 0.27
C MET A 86 -9.71 9.21 -0.80
N ARG A 87 -9.39 10.44 -0.37
CA ARG A 87 -8.75 11.41 -1.27
C ARG A 87 -7.28 11.02 -1.49
N SER A 88 -6.84 11.04 -2.75
CA SER A 88 -5.43 10.83 -3.11
C SER A 88 -4.51 11.73 -2.28
N SER A 89 -3.44 11.13 -1.75
CA SER A 89 -2.44 11.84 -0.94
C SER A 89 -1.44 12.66 -1.76
N LEU A 90 -1.56 12.62 -3.10
CA LEU A 90 -0.64 13.30 -4.04
C LEU A 90 -0.61 14.83 -3.89
N THR A 91 -1.57 15.42 -3.18
CA THR A 91 -1.55 16.85 -2.80
C THR A 91 -0.44 17.22 -1.80
N THR A 92 0.29 16.25 -1.23
CA THR A 92 1.36 16.51 -0.25
C THR A 92 2.77 16.15 -0.73
N ARG A 93 2.95 15.23 -1.71
CA ARG A 93 4.28 14.78 -2.15
C ARG A 93 4.94 15.59 -3.27
N LEU A 94 4.18 16.37 -4.04
CA LEU A 94 4.73 17.26 -5.09
C LEU A 94 5.37 18.55 -4.54
N ARG A 95 5.35 18.79 -3.22
CA ARG A 95 5.93 20.02 -2.64
C ARG A 95 7.45 20.03 -2.49
N ASN A 96 8.13 18.90 -2.75
CA ASN A 96 9.58 18.77 -2.58
C ASN A 96 10.28 18.21 -3.83
N LEU A 97 9.94 18.72 -5.01
CA LEU A 97 10.75 18.59 -6.23
C LEU A 97 11.04 19.99 -6.76
#